data_AF-A0A7C5X2X4-F1
#
_entry.id   AF-A0A7C5X2X4-F1
#
_cell.length_a   1.000
_cell.length_b   1.000
_cell.length_c   1.000
_cell.angle_alpha   90.00
_cell.angle_beta   90.00
_cell.angle_gamma   90.00
#
_symmetry.space_group_name_H-M   'P 1'
#
loop_
_entity.id
_entity.type
_entity.pdbx_description
1 polymer ?
#
loop_
_entity_poly.entity_id
_entity_poly.type
_entity_poly.pdbx_seq_one_letter_code
_entity_poly.pdbx_strand_id
1 'polypeptide(L)'
;MRAYFQVELLRKISRTVFFPPPEVDGALVRIVRLSEPRISVPEEIFERTLALVFGHRRKTLRQALAAHFPPALADKILAELGLDPRVRGEALDLEDWDRLARRLSPYLSVAQDLCPR
;
A
#
# COMPACT_ATOMS: atom_id res chain seq x y z
N MET A 1 -5.22 -2.83 5.27
CA MET A 1 -5.44 -3.02 6.73
C MET A 1 -5.37 -1.72 7.53
N ARG A 2 -4.22 -1.04 7.67
CA ARG A 2 -4.09 0.15 8.55
C ARG A 2 -4.98 1.34 8.14
N ALA A 3 -5.36 1.44 6.87
CA ALA A 3 -6.28 2.44 6.36
C ALA A 3 -7.70 2.31 6.94
N TYR A 4 -8.17 1.08 7.18
CA TYR A 4 -9.57 0.80 7.52
C TYR A 4 -9.77 0.21 8.92
N PHE A 5 -8.68 -0.26 9.55
CA PHE A 5 -8.73 -0.97 10.80
C PHE A 5 -7.71 -0.43 11.80
N GLN A 6 -8.10 -0.40 13.07
CA GLN A 6 -7.18 -0.40 14.19
C GLN A 6 -6.73 -1.84 14.43
N VAL A 7 -5.42 -2.06 14.43
CA VAL A 7 -4.81 -3.38 14.59
C VAL A 7 -3.89 -3.33 15.79
N GLU A 8 -4.08 -4.25 16.73
CA GLU A 8 -3.32 -4.32 17.97
C GLU A 8 -2.86 -5.76 18.24
N LEU A 9 -1.57 -5.93 18.50
CA LEU A 9 -1.01 -7.20 18.94
C LEU A 9 -1.23 -7.34 20.45
N LEU A 10 -2.14 -8.22 20.85
CA LEU A 10 -2.47 -8.44 22.27
C LEU A 10 -1.39 -9.27 22.96
N ARG A 11 -0.94 -10.37 22.33
CA ARG A 11 0.17 -11.19 22.82
C ARG A 11 0.72 -12.13 21.76
N LYS A 12 1.97 -12.57 21.94
CA LYS A 12 2.54 -13.71 21.23
C LYS A 12 2.10 -15.01 21.90
N ILE A 13 1.93 -16.07 21.11
CA ILE A 13 1.54 -17.41 21.58
C ILE A 13 2.66 -18.37 21.19
N SER A 14 3.31 -18.98 22.19
CA SER A 14 4.37 -19.97 21.94
C SER A 14 3.83 -21.14 21.12
N ARG A 15 4.61 -21.62 20.13
CA ARG A 15 4.28 -22.83 19.36
C ARG A 15 4.02 -24.07 20.23
N THR A 16 4.60 -24.11 21.44
CA THR A 16 4.54 -25.27 22.35
C THR A 16 3.15 -25.53 22.94
N VAL A 17 2.22 -24.57 22.82
CA VAL A 17 0.84 -24.74 23.31
C VAL A 17 -0.09 -25.39 22.28
N PHE A 18 0.41 -25.67 21.06
CA PHE A 18 -0.33 -26.32 19.98
C PHE A 18 0.09 -27.79 19.84
N PHE A 19 -0.82 -28.65 19.36
CA PHE A 19 -0.53 -30.06 19.08
C PHE A 19 -1.06 -30.49 17.70
N PRO A 20 -0.21 -31.06 16.82
CA PRO A 20 1.26 -31.08 16.94
C PRO A 20 1.85 -29.65 16.90
N PRO A 21 3.04 -29.41 17.50
CA PRO A 21 3.64 -28.08 17.50
C PRO A 21 4.01 -27.61 16.07
N PRO A 22 3.62 -26.39 15.65
CA PRO A 22 4.04 -25.80 14.39
C PRO A 22 5.52 -25.35 14.44
N GLU A 23 6.09 -24.97 13.29
CA GLU A 23 7.48 -24.47 13.20
C GLU A 23 7.67 -23.04 13.73
N VAL A 24 6.58 -22.27 13.80
CA VAL A 24 6.59 -20.84 14.12
C VAL A 24 5.68 -20.52 15.29
N ASP A 25 5.95 -19.42 16.00
CA ASP A 25 5.07 -18.92 17.05
C ASP A 25 3.81 -18.26 16.47
N GLY A 26 2.72 -18.34 17.22
CA GLY A 26 1.48 -17.65 16.93
C GLY A 26 1.41 -16.25 17.53
N ALA A 27 0.35 -15.53 17.18
CA ALA A 27 0.04 -14.21 17.74
C ALA A 27 -1.47 -14.04 17.88
N LEU A 28 -1.91 -13.42 18.97
CA LEU A 28 -3.28 -12.96 19.15
C LEU A 28 -3.36 -11.48 18.76
N VAL A 29 -4.14 -11.18 17.72
CA VAL A 29 -4.30 -9.83 17.17
C VAL A 29 -5.76 -9.41 17.30
N ARG A 30 -6.01 -8.20 17.81
CA ARG A 30 -7.31 -7.56 17.77
C ARG A 30 -7.39 -6.64 16.56
N ILE A 31 -8.42 -6.81 15.76
CA ILE A 31 -8.69 -6.02 14.57
C ILE A 31 -10.07 -5.39 14.73
N VAL A 32 -10.14 -4.06 14.74
CA VAL A 32 -11.39 -3.30 14.88
C VAL A 32 -11.54 -2.41 13.67
N ARG A 33 -12.69 -2.49 12.98
CA ARG A 33 -12.99 -1.61 11.85
C ARG A 33 -13.18 -0.19 12.37
N LEU A 34 -12.53 0.77 11.72
CA LEU A 34 -12.70 2.18 12.03
C LEU A 34 -14.09 2.66 11.59
N SER A 35 -14.63 3.65 12.29
CA SER A 35 -15.86 4.33 11.87
C SER A 35 -15.66 5.06 10.54
N GLU A 36 -14.48 5.64 10.34
CA GLU A 36 -14.06 6.30 9.12
C GLU A 36 -12.66 5.82 8.70
N PRO A 37 -12.40 5.62 7.39
CA PRO A 37 -11.06 5.32 6.90
C PRO A 37 -10.07 6.44 7.22
N ARG A 38 -8.80 6.08 7.42
CA ARG A 38 -7.67 7.03 7.55
C ARG A 38 -7.18 7.57 6.20
N ILE A 39 -7.96 7.37 5.15
CA ILE A 39 -7.66 7.77 3.79
C ILE A 39 -8.83 8.63 3.29
N SER A 40 -8.53 9.53 2.37
CA SER A 40 -9.48 10.52 1.82
C SER A 40 -10.02 10.13 0.45
N VAL A 41 -9.41 9.14 -0.22
CA VAL A 41 -9.85 8.62 -1.52
C VAL A 41 -10.84 7.46 -1.38
N PRO A 42 -11.63 7.17 -2.43
CA PRO A 42 -12.39 5.92 -2.51
C PRO A 42 -11.48 4.69 -2.34
N GLU A 43 -11.99 3.66 -1.68
CA GLU A 43 -11.27 2.42 -1.38
C GLU A 43 -10.67 1.78 -2.64
N GLU A 44 -11.42 1.73 -3.73
CA GLU A 44 -10.96 1.19 -5.02
C GLU A 44 -9.69 1.91 -5.54
N ILE A 45 -9.64 3.24 -5.43
CA ILE A 45 -8.49 4.03 -5.90
C ILE A 45 -7.26 3.74 -5.04
N PHE A 46 -7.46 3.63 -3.73
CA PHE A 46 -6.38 3.30 -2.79
C PHE A 46 -5.83 1.89 -3.04
N GLU A 47 -6.71 0.91 -3.21
CA GLU A 47 -6.32 -0.47 -3.49
C GLU A 47 -5.59 -0.61 -4.83
N ARG A 48 -6.05 0.09 -5.87
CA ARG A 48 -5.36 0.11 -7.18
C ARG A 48 -3.99 0.78 -7.08
N THR A 49 -3.87 1.86 -6.30
CA THR A 49 -2.58 2.50 -6.03
C THR A 49 -1.62 1.54 -5.33
N LEU A 50 -2.09 0.82 -4.31
CA LEU A 50 -1.30 -0.20 -3.63
C LEU A 50 -0.89 -1.34 -4.58
N ALA A 51 -1.82 -1.85 -5.38
CA ALA A 51 -1.55 -2.94 -6.32
C ALA A 51 -0.50 -2.55 -7.36
N LEU A 52 -0.58 -1.33 -7.90
CA LEU A 52 0.37 -0.79 -8.86
C LEU A 52 1.79 -0.77 -8.30
N VAL A 53 1.97 -0.28 -7.07
CA VAL A 53 3.30 -0.12 -6.48
C VAL A 53 3.81 -1.44 -5.88
N PHE A 54 2.98 -2.16 -5.12
CA PHE A 54 3.37 -3.44 -4.51
C PHE A 54 3.37 -4.61 -5.49
N GLY A 55 2.83 -4.48 -6.70
CA GLY A 55 3.10 -5.40 -7.81
C GLY A 55 4.58 -5.42 -8.20
N HIS A 56 5.32 -4.38 -7.82
CA HIS A 56 6.74 -4.20 -8.09
C HIS A 56 7.58 -4.07 -6.80
N ARG A 57 7.35 -4.91 -5.79
CA ARG A 57 7.96 -4.83 -4.43
C ARG A 57 9.47 -4.57 -4.38
N ARG A 58 10.23 -5.03 -5.37
CA ARG A 58 11.71 -4.89 -5.42
C ARG A 58 12.19 -3.65 -6.17
N LYS A 59 11.31 -2.98 -6.93
CA LYS A 59 11.62 -1.78 -7.71
C LYS A 59 11.44 -0.53 -6.84
N THR A 60 12.12 0.56 -7.22
CA THR A 60 11.89 1.86 -6.57
C THR A 60 10.51 2.40 -6.92
N LEU A 61 10.01 3.36 -6.15
CA LEU A 61 8.71 3.99 -6.36
C LEU A 61 8.60 4.59 -7.76
N ARG A 62 9.66 5.27 -8.23
CA ARG A 62 9.76 5.76 -9.60
C ARG A 62 9.60 4.66 -10.63
N GLN A 63 10.32 3.55 -10.47
CA GLN A 63 10.28 2.43 -11.40
C GLN A 63 8.93 1.70 -11.38
N ALA A 64 8.26 1.67 -10.24
CA ALA A 64 6.92 1.10 -10.12
C ALA A 64 5.88 1.99 -10.84
N LEU A 65 5.94 3.32 -10.66
CA LEU A 65 5.09 4.25 -11.38
C LEU A 65 5.38 4.25 -12.89
N ALA A 66 6.65 4.24 -13.29
CA ALA A 66 7.07 4.23 -14.69
C ALA A 66 6.73 2.92 -15.43
N ALA A 67 6.33 1.87 -14.72
CA ALA A 67 5.82 0.65 -15.35
C ALA A 67 4.37 0.82 -15.87
N HIS A 68 3.64 1.80 -15.36
CA HIS A 68 2.24 2.04 -15.71
C HIS A 68 2.00 3.43 -16.32
N PHE A 69 2.92 4.37 -16.12
CA PHE A 69 2.82 5.74 -16.60
C PHE A 69 4.09 6.14 -17.36
N PRO A 70 4.02 7.15 -18.25
CA PRO A 70 5.21 7.73 -18.86
C PRO A 70 6.22 8.16 -17.78
N PRO A 71 7.54 7.90 -17.95
CA PRO A 71 8.55 8.24 -16.94
C PRO A 71 8.52 9.71 -16.50
N ALA A 72 8.29 10.63 -17.46
CA ALA A 72 8.17 12.06 -17.16
C ALA A 72 6.98 12.38 -16.25
N LEU A 73 5.87 11.63 -16.36
CA LEU A 73 4.72 11.79 -15.48
C LEU A 73 5.01 11.23 -14.09
N ALA A 74 5.67 10.07 -14.00
CA ALA A 74 6.11 9.51 -12.73
C ALA A 74 7.04 10.48 -11.97
N ASP A 75 8.02 11.06 -12.67
CA ASP A 75 8.95 12.03 -12.10
C ASP A 75 8.22 13.30 -11.63
N LYS A 76 7.28 13.81 -12.44
CA LYS A 76 6.45 14.95 -12.08
C LYS A 76 5.61 14.69 -10.82
N ILE A 77 4.92 13.56 -10.74
CA ILE A 77 4.10 13.19 -9.58
C ILE A 77 4.95 13.12 -8.31
N LEU A 78 6.11 12.46 -8.38
CA LEU A 78 6.99 12.31 -7.23
C LEU A 78 7.56 13.65 -6.77
N ALA A 79 7.96 14.51 -7.70
CA ALA A 79 8.42 15.86 -7.40
C ALA A 79 7.32 16.73 -6.78
N GLU A 80 6.09 16.70 -7.31
CA GLU A 80 4.94 17.42 -6.76
C GLU A 80 4.61 17.00 -5.33
N LEU A 81 4.80 15.72 -5.00
CA LEU A 81 4.52 15.18 -3.67
C LEU A 81 5.70 15.29 -2.71
N GLY A 82 6.91 15.61 -3.20
CA GLY A 82 8.13 15.62 -2.41
C GLY A 82 8.61 14.22 -2.00
N LEU A 83 8.25 13.18 -2.76
CA LEU A 83 8.59 11.80 -2.47
C LEU A 83 9.93 11.42 -3.12
N ASP A 84 10.81 10.75 -2.37
CA ASP A 84 12.08 10.28 -2.92
C ASP A 84 11.85 9.20 -4.00
N PRO A 85 12.27 9.40 -5.26
CA PRO A 85 12.09 8.41 -6.32
C PRO A 85 12.86 7.10 -6.11
N ARG A 86 13.83 7.09 -5.18
CA ARG A 86 14.73 5.95 -4.91
C ARG A 86 14.18 5.02 -3.83
N VAL A 87 13.24 5.47 -3.00
CA VAL A 87 12.66 4.60 -1.98
C VAL A 87 11.75 3.55 -2.61
N ARG A 88 11.52 2.45 -1.89
CA ARG A 88 10.52 1.44 -2.26
C ARG A 88 9.17 1.80 -1.66
N GLY A 89 8.09 1.25 -2.22
CA GLY A 89 6.72 1.49 -1.70
C GLY A 89 6.55 1.18 -0.22
N GLU A 90 7.27 0.18 0.31
CA GLU A 90 7.23 -0.18 1.74
C GLU A 90 7.79 0.89 2.69
N ALA A 91 8.53 1.88 2.19
CA ALA A 91 9.05 2.99 2.98
C ALA A 91 8.03 4.12 3.19
N LEU A 92 6.94 4.14 2.43
CA LEU A 92 5.91 5.18 2.51
C LEU A 92 5.02 4.92 3.72
N ASP A 93 4.72 5.98 4.47
CA ASP A 93 3.71 5.93 5.51
C ASP A 93 2.29 6.08 4.94
N LEU A 94 1.29 5.97 5.81
CA LEU A 94 -0.11 5.99 5.39
C LEU A 94 -0.54 7.34 4.79
N GLU A 95 0.07 8.43 5.24
CA GLU A 95 -0.23 9.78 4.73
C GLU A 95 0.36 9.95 3.33
N ASP A 96 1.60 9.51 3.11
CA ASP A 96 2.23 9.47 1.79
C ASP A 96 1.42 8.61 0.81
N TRP A 97 0.91 7.47 1.27
CA TRP A 97 0.04 6.62 0.47
C TRP A 97 -1.27 7.30 0.09
N ASP A 98 -1.91 8.02 1.03
CA ASP A 98 -3.13 8.77 0.74
C ASP A 98 -2.86 9.93 -0.24
N ARG A 99 -1.77 10.67 -0.06
CA ARG A 99 -1.36 11.75 -0.97
C ARG A 99 -1.07 11.23 -2.38
N LEU A 100 -0.36 10.10 -2.47
CA LEU A 100 -0.08 9.44 -3.75
C LEU A 100 -1.37 8.94 -4.41
N ALA A 101 -2.26 8.28 -3.68
CA ALA A 101 -3.53 7.79 -4.20
C ALA A 101 -4.44 8.93 -4.68
N ARG A 102 -4.53 10.04 -3.92
CA ARG A 102 -5.24 11.26 -4.37
C ARG A 102 -4.68 11.78 -5.67
N ARG A 103 -3.35 11.85 -5.78
CA ARG A 103 -2.70 12.37 -6.97
C ARG A 103 -2.87 11.47 -8.19
N LEU A 104 -2.96 10.17 -7.97
CA LEU A 104 -3.20 9.16 -9.01
C LEU A 104 -4.67 8.98 -9.35
N SER A 105 -5.59 9.44 -8.50
CA SER A 105 -7.04 9.27 -8.68
C SER A 105 -7.54 9.62 -10.09
N PRO A 106 -7.12 10.73 -10.73
CA PRO A 106 -7.55 11.07 -12.09
C PRO A 106 -7.14 10.06 -13.18
N TYR A 107 -6.07 9.29 -12.94
CA TYR A 107 -5.59 8.25 -13.87
C TYR A 107 -6.15 6.87 -13.56
N LEU A 108 -6.73 6.70 -12.37
CA LEU A 108 -7.28 5.43 -11.90
C LEU A 108 -8.81 5.39 -12.03
N SER A 109 -9.50 6.53 -12.20
CA SER A 109 -10.97 6.60 -12.26
C SER A 109 -11.60 6.39 -13.64
N VAL A 110 -10.82 6.08 -14.68
CA VAL A 110 -11.38 5.77 -16.00
C VAL A 110 -11.31 4.27 -16.22
N ALA A 111 -12.47 3.67 -16.45
CA ALA A 111 -12.58 2.31 -16.98
C ALA A 111 -11.85 2.25 -18.34
N GLN A 112 -10.55 1.96 -18.33
CA GLN A 112 -9.75 1.50 -19.47
C GLN A 112 -8.30 1.24 -19.03
N ASP A 113 -7.89 -0.01 -19.16
CA ASP A 113 -6.60 -0.42 -19.72
C ASP A 113 -5.36 0.40 -19.34
N LEU A 114 -4.77 0.06 -18.19
CA LEU A 114 -3.33 0.24 -17.96
C LEU A 114 -2.67 -1.13 -17.75
N CYS A 115 -2.92 -2.02 -18.71
CA CYS A 115 -2.08 -3.18 -18.94
C CYS A 115 -1.15 -2.86 -20.12
N PRO A 116 0.14 -2.58 -19.88
CA PRO A 116 1.15 -2.91 -20.85
C PRO A 116 1.48 -4.41 -20.71
N ARG A 117 1.34 -5.14 -21.83
CA ARG A 117 1.81 -6.54 -21.96
C ARG A 117 3.28 -6.69 -21.59
#